data_AF-A0A1E7FIG4-F1
#
_entry.id   AF-A0A1E7FIG4-F1
#
_cell.length_a   1.000
_cell.length_b   1.000
_cell.length_c   1.000
_cell.angle_alpha   90.00
_cell.angle_beta   90.00
_cell.angle_gamma   90.00
#
_symmetry.space_group_name_H-M   'P 1'
#
loop_
_entity.id
_entity.type
_entity.pdbx_description
1 polymer ?
#
loop_
_entity_poly.entity_id
_entity_poly.type
_entity_poly.pdbx_seq_one_letter_code
_entity_poly.pdbx_strand_id
1 'polypeptide(L)'
;MSFEDCNEYSEDFFVEEEKKNNDGKEDDSSNDLSMNASIEFHPSIIESILEEDEDDDDDGDGINNNVMLTPSKTTGRVVKFADDEAEKRDARRDKDRSRQELLSKIARLTDHLKDVQSQVKVEKDKRKKKERSLLKLAKELRKRNTQKESDTDRMEELEEKKKYLEHHWVLAQKELDQEKSMHTKLHEDSQKEYEHSVKDEKFKYERTVQENENRLVDLKKAHTEQCDELGREILKANLEADRLHNELAARGMNVPRRSLFNSKENKQTNMSWRMIVSFLVILSGMAYFILEKSPEIFTRSGLCSPVMPGTTLDDNSHGVFEAPWWTPSPLKQQVFTTFCADNSFTNNNDSTKTLTSSIPSSIEWTRDGKNNKLAISVEGEVVLKKTTAKTQITSHNIQFWKRNGYFEEISFNWSLDEHIR
;
A
#
# COMPACT_ATOMS: atom_id res chain seq x y z
N MET A 1 34.67 67.05 -29.89
CA MET A 1 34.40 65.71 -30.44
C MET A 1 33.31 65.13 -29.57
N SER A 2 32.07 65.35 -29.98
CA SER A 2 30.84 64.99 -29.27
C SER A 2 30.50 63.53 -29.58
N PHE A 3 30.29 62.73 -28.54
CA PHE A 3 29.70 61.40 -28.61
C PHE A 3 28.23 61.53 -28.20
N GLU A 4 27.43 62.03 -29.14
CA GLU A 4 26.02 61.69 -29.28
C GLU A 4 25.95 60.73 -30.45
N ASP A 5 25.14 59.68 -30.30
CA ASP A 5 24.73 58.66 -31.28
C ASP A 5 25.07 57.25 -30.83
N CYS A 6 24.06 56.58 -30.25
CA CYS A 6 23.64 55.22 -30.59
C CYS A 6 22.52 54.80 -29.63
N ASN A 7 21.31 55.22 -29.95
CA ASN A 7 20.08 54.62 -29.43
C ASN A 7 19.05 54.65 -30.56
N GLU A 8 19.01 53.61 -31.39
CA GLU A 8 17.83 53.26 -32.19
C GLU A 8 18.03 51.89 -32.85
N TYR A 9 17.45 50.86 -32.23
CA TYR A 9 16.89 49.72 -32.97
C TYR A 9 15.66 49.24 -32.20
N SER A 10 14.52 49.68 -32.71
CA SER A 10 13.20 49.11 -32.47
C SER A 10 13.07 47.83 -33.29
N GLU A 11 12.51 46.77 -32.74
CA GLU A 11 11.67 45.81 -33.48
C GLU A 11 10.93 44.89 -32.50
N ASP A 12 9.71 45.31 -32.17
CA ASP A 12 8.48 44.52 -32.17
C ASP A 12 8.63 42.99 -32.12
N PHE A 13 8.43 42.42 -30.93
CA PHE A 13 7.99 41.03 -30.81
C PHE A 13 6.50 41.00 -30.47
N PHE A 14 5.72 40.64 -31.48
CA PHE A 14 4.33 40.22 -31.39
C PHE A 14 4.15 39.16 -30.29
N VAL A 15 3.34 39.45 -29.28
CA VAL A 15 2.67 38.40 -28.48
C VAL A 15 1.30 38.23 -29.08
N GLU A 16 1.18 37.22 -29.95
CA GLU A 16 -0.07 36.75 -30.50
C GLU A 16 -0.93 36.18 -29.36
N GLU A 17 -2.07 36.84 -29.16
CA GLU A 17 -3.12 36.49 -28.23
C GLU A 17 -3.84 35.22 -28.75
N GLU A 18 -3.38 34.02 -28.38
CA GLU A 18 -4.14 32.77 -28.62
C GLU A 18 -5.41 32.76 -27.75
N LYS A 19 -6.48 33.38 -28.26
CA LYS A 19 -7.86 33.01 -27.90
C LYS A 19 -8.17 31.63 -28.46
N LYS A 20 -7.82 30.58 -27.71
CA LYS A 20 -8.45 29.27 -27.89
C LYS A 20 -9.80 29.29 -27.17
N ASN A 21 -10.84 29.46 -27.99
CA ASN A 21 -12.19 29.06 -27.66
C ASN A 21 -12.20 27.57 -27.30
N ASN A 22 -12.28 27.26 -26.01
CA ASN A 22 -12.71 25.95 -25.54
C ASN A 22 -14.24 25.94 -25.56
N ASP A 23 -14.82 25.73 -26.74
CA ASP A 23 -16.14 25.12 -26.86
C ASP A 23 -15.98 23.63 -26.52
N GLY A 24 -15.94 23.36 -25.22
CA GLY A 24 -15.97 22.03 -24.63
C GLY A 24 -17.37 21.46 -24.73
N LYS A 25 -17.62 20.84 -25.88
CA LYS A 25 -18.69 19.91 -26.19
C LYS A 25 -18.92 18.95 -25.01
N GLU A 26 -20.14 18.99 -24.45
CA GLU A 26 -20.67 17.95 -23.57
C GLU A 26 -20.82 16.66 -24.40
N ASP A 27 -19.76 15.87 -24.48
CA ASP A 27 -19.85 14.49 -24.91
C ASP A 27 -20.34 13.67 -23.72
N ASP A 28 -21.66 13.49 -23.66
CA ASP A 28 -22.35 12.39 -22.98
C ASP A 28 -21.78 11.06 -23.48
N SER A 29 -20.63 10.66 -22.95
CA SER A 29 -20.14 9.28 -23.03
C SER A 29 -20.31 8.65 -21.66
N SER A 30 -21.51 8.13 -21.46
CA SER A 30 -21.79 7.06 -20.52
C SER A 30 -20.81 5.91 -20.78
N ASN A 31 -19.64 5.96 -20.14
CA ASN A 31 -18.77 4.82 -19.99
C ASN A 31 -19.43 3.86 -19.00
N ASP A 32 -20.34 3.04 -19.51
CA ASP A 32 -20.70 1.74 -18.95
C ASP A 32 -19.45 0.84 -19.01
N LEU A 33 -18.46 1.12 -18.17
CA LEU A 33 -17.44 0.16 -17.80
C LEU A 33 -18.09 -0.81 -16.82
N SER A 34 -18.89 -1.72 -17.37
CA SER A 34 -19.20 -2.97 -16.70
C SER A 34 -17.90 -3.75 -16.52
N MET A 35 -17.21 -3.49 -15.41
CA MET A 35 -16.22 -4.41 -14.89
C MET A 35 -16.97 -5.66 -14.46
N ASN A 36 -17.17 -6.57 -15.42
CA ASN A 36 -17.38 -7.98 -15.15
C ASN A 36 -16.09 -8.53 -14.52
N ALA A 37 -15.85 -8.17 -13.25
CA ALA A 37 -14.97 -8.91 -12.39
C ALA A 37 -15.67 -10.27 -12.16
N SER A 38 -15.31 -11.24 -13.00
CA SER A 38 -15.60 -12.65 -12.71
C SER A 38 -14.85 -12.99 -11.43
N ILE A 39 -15.56 -12.88 -10.30
CA ILE A 39 -15.10 -13.40 -9.02
C ILE A 39 -15.21 -14.91 -9.15
N GLU A 40 -14.09 -15.56 -9.47
CA GLU A 40 -13.90 -16.98 -9.24
C GLU A 40 -14.04 -17.21 -7.73
N PHE A 41 -15.25 -17.59 -7.31
CA PHE A 41 -15.49 -18.13 -5.99
C PHE A 41 -14.68 -19.44 -5.88
N HIS A 42 -13.55 -19.40 -5.17
CA HIS A 42 -12.89 -20.60 -4.71
C HIS A 42 -13.78 -21.25 -3.62
N PRO A 43 -14.36 -22.44 -3.86
CA PRO A 43 -15.10 -23.16 -2.84
C PRO A 43 -14.07 -23.90 -1.99
N SER A 44 -13.38 -23.21 -1.08
CA SER A 44 -12.39 -23.85 -0.19
C SER A 44 -12.70 -23.68 1.30
N ILE A 45 -13.89 -23.22 1.66
CA ILE A 45 -14.30 -23.01 3.07
C ILE A 45 -15.70 -23.62 3.32
N ILE A 46 -15.95 -24.83 2.79
CA ILE A 46 -17.07 -25.68 3.20
C ILE A 46 -16.55 -27.12 3.27
N GLU A 47 -15.60 -27.40 4.16
CA GLU A 47 -15.18 -28.80 4.39
C GLU A 47 -14.60 -29.01 5.79
N SER A 48 -15.16 -28.36 6.82
CA SER A 48 -14.67 -28.54 8.18
C SER A 48 -15.71 -28.36 9.28
N ILE A 49 -16.97 -28.74 9.03
CA ILE A 49 -17.98 -28.92 10.11
C ILE A 49 -18.93 -30.07 9.74
N LEU A 50 -18.42 -31.29 9.70
CA LEU A 50 -19.18 -32.53 9.89
C LEU A 50 -18.20 -33.57 10.43
N GLU A 51 -17.73 -33.35 11.67
CA GLU A 51 -17.30 -34.47 12.51
C GLU A 51 -18.58 -35.07 13.08
N GLU A 52 -18.97 -36.21 12.50
CA GLU A 52 -20.05 -37.06 12.97
C GLU A 52 -19.56 -37.79 14.23
N ASP A 53 -19.93 -37.25 15.39
CA ASP A 53 -19.95 -38.03 16.64
C ASP A 53 -21.14 -38.99 16.56
N GLU A 54 -20.90 -40.18 16.00
CA GLU A 54 -21.72 -41.36 16.22
C GLU A 54 -21.49 -41.85 17.67
N ASP A 55 -22.17 -41.22 18.62
CA ASP A 55 -22.34 -41.81 19.95
C ASP A 55 -23.62 -42.67 19.96
N ASP A 56 -23.36 -43.97 20.11
CA ASP A 56 -24.30 -45.02 20.42
C ASP A 56 -25.09 -44.74 21.71
N ASP A 57 -26.34 -45.18 21.70
CA ASP A 57 -27.17 -45.56 22.86
C ASP A 57 -27.46 -44.51 23.95
N ASP A 58 -28.72 -44.07 24.07
CA ASP A 58 -29.43 -44.36 25.32
C ASP A 58 -30.97 -44.29 25.17
N ASP A 59 -31.60 -45.12 25.98
CA ASP A 59 -32.99 -45.44 26.04
C ASP A 59 -33.89 -44.28 26.49
N GLY A 60 -35.10 -44.25 25.92
CA GLY A 60 -36.27 -43.77 26.64
C GLY A 60 -36.70 -42.34 26.32
N ASP A 61 -37.52 -42.21 25.28
CA ASP A 61 -38.53 -41.17 25.31
C ASP A 61 -39.92 -41.76 25.08
N GLY A 62 -40.73 -41.62 26.13
CA GLY A 62 -42.11 -42.03 26.19
C GLY A 62 -42.93 -41.20 25.22
N ILE A 63 -43.04 -41.66 23.97
CA ILE A 63 -43.98 -41.10 23.01
C ILE A 63 -45.39 -41.51 23.45
N ASN A 64 -46.04 -40.61 24.19
CA ASN A 64 -47.48 -40.57 24.41
C ASN A 64 -48.20 -40.43 23.05
N ASN A 65 -48.39 -41.54 22.36
CA ASN A 65 -49.18 -41.61 21.13
C ASN A 65 -50.67 -41.65 21.48
N ASN A 66 -51.24 -40.49 21.81
CA ASN A 66 -52.67 -40.22 21.60
C ASN A 66 -52.91 -39.97 20.09
N VAL A 67 -52.53 -40.94 19.26
CA VAL A 67 -52.96 -40.96 17.85
C VAL A 67 -54.31 -41.65 17.83
N MET A 68 -55.34 -40.83 17.87
CA MET A 68 -56.74 -41.20 17.66
C MET A 68 -56.88 -41.79 16.26
N LEU A 69 -56.61 -43.10 16.14
CA LEU A 69 -56.83 -43.88 14.93
C LEU A 69 -58.33 -43.87 14.65
N THR A 70 -58.73 -43.05 13.69
CA THR A 70 -60.08 -43.11 13.13
C THR A 70 -60.32 -44.53 12.60
N PRO A 71 -61.43 -45.19 12.97
CA PRO A 71 -61.67 -46.56 12.55
C PRO A 71 -61.83 -46.59 11.03
N SER A 72 -60.79 -47.07 10.35
CA SER A 72 -60.84 -47.39 8.93
C SER A 72 -61.99 -48.37 8.72
N LYS A 73 -62.95 -47.93 7.90
CA LYS A 73 -64.18 -48.62 7.54
C LYS A 73 -63.81 -49.95 6.87
N THR A 74 -63.61 -51.00 7.66
CA THR A 74 -63.40 -52.35 7.17
C THR A 74 -64.67 -52.77 6.44
N THR A 75 -64.66 -52.65 5.12
CA THR A 75 -65.65 -53.28 4.26
C THR A 75 -65.56 -54.78 4.55
N GLY A 76 -66.58 -55.29 5.24
CA GLY A 76 -66.68 -56.69 5.63
C GLY A 76 -66.67 -57.54 4.37
N ARG A 77 -65.48 -58.03 3.99
CA ARG A 77 -65.32 -59.05 2.97
C ARG A 77 -65.92 -60.31 3.56
N VAL A 78 -67.21 -60.52 3.33
CA VAL A 78 -67.91 -61.76 3.65
C VAL A 78 -67.15 -62.88 2.95
N VAL A 79 -66.37 -63.63 3.73
CA VAL A 79 -65.74 -64.87 3.29
C VAL A 79 -66.91 -65.82 3.02
N LYS A 80 -67.35 -65.86 1.76
CA LYS A 80 -68.24 -66.92 1.29
C LYS A 80 -67.40 -68.19 1.35
N PHE A 81 -67.60 -68.99 2.40
CA PHE A 81 -67.21 -70.38 2.38
C PHE A 81 -67.90 -70.97 1.16
N ALA A 82 -67.11 -71.46 0.20
CA ALA A 82 -67.67 -72.19 -0.91
C ALA A 82 -68.49 -73.34 -0.31
N ASP A 83 -69.78 -73.41 -0.63
CA ASP A 83 -70.61 -74.57 -0.35
C ASP A 83 -70.00 -75.74 -1.13
N ASP A 84 -69.05 -76.42 -0.50
CA ASP A 84 -68.31 -77.51 -1.14
C ASP A 84 -69.24 -78.73 -1.18
N GLU A 85 -70.04 -78.82 -2.23
CA GLU A 85 -70.95 -79.95 -2.50
C GLU A 85 -70.19 -81.29 -2.48
N ALA A 86 -68.87 -81.27 -2.69
CA ALA A 86 -67.99 -82.41 -2.50
C ALA A 86 -67.94 -82.88 -1.02
N GLU A 87 -67.91 -81.95 -0.06
CA GLU A 87 -67.86 -82.24 1.38
C GLU A 87 -69.22 -82.76 1.90
N LYS A 88 -70.33 -82.21 1.40
CA LYS A 88 -71.68 -82.73 1.71
C LYS A 88 -71.89 -84.15 1.17
N ARG A 89 -71.35 -84.48 0.00
CA ARG A 89 -71.39 -85.86 -0.54
C ARG A 89 -70.49 -86.82 0.24
N ASP A 90 -69.33 -86.36 0.68
CA ASP A 90 -68.40 -87.18 1.46
C ASP A 90 -68.94 -87.46 2.87
N ALA A 91 -69.59 -86.49 3.51
CA ALA A 91 -70.25 -86.65 4.81
C ALA A 91 -71.41 -87.68 4.78
N ARG A 92 -72.09 -87.85 3.63
CA ARG A 92 -73.13 -88.89 3.48
C ARG A 92 -72.56 -90.30 3.42
N ARG A 93 -71.32 -90.48 2.96
CA ARG A 93 -70.64 -91.79 2.90
C ARG A 93 -70.02 -92.21 4.23
N ASP A 94 -69.86 -91.30 5.18
CA ASP A 94 -69.22 -91.58 6.47
C ASP A 94 -70.00 -92.59 7.34
N LYS A 95 -71.29 -92.86 7.05
CA LYS A 95 -72.09 -93.89 7.75
C LYS A 95 -71.73 -95.33 7.37
N ASP A 96 -71.22 -95.55 6.16
CA ASP A 96 -70.89 -96.88 5.61
C ASP A 96 -69.38 -97.13 5.55
N ARG A 97 -68.57 -96.14 5.96
CA ARG A 97 -67.11 -96.25 5.94
C ARG A 97 -66.60 -97.12 7.08
N SER A 98 -65.61 -97.95 6.76
CA SER A 98 -64.86 -98.68 7.77
C SER A 98 -64.24 -97.69 8.76
N ARG A 99 -64.21 -98.05 10.04
CA ARG A 99 -63.56 -97.27 11.12
C ARG A 99 -62.16 -96.79 10.72
N GLN A 100 -61.43 -97.60 9.94
CA GLN A 100 -60.08 -97.29 9.47
C GLN A 100 -60.04 -96.17 8.42
N GLU A 101 -61.06 -96.05 7.55
CA GLU A 101 -61.17 -94.97 6.58
C GLU A 101 -61.51 -93.63 7.24
N LEU A 102 -62.37 -93.66 8.27
CA LEU A 102 -62.66 -92.48 9.10
C LEU A 102 -61.41 -91.97 9.83
N LEU A 103 -60.61 -92.87 10.41
CA LEU A 103 -59.35 -92.50 11.05
C LEU A 103 -58.33 -91.94 10.04
N SER A 104 -58.24 -92.53 8.84
CA SER A 104 -57.41 -91.99 7.74
C SER A 104 -57.86 -90.59 7.32
N LYS A 105 -59.17 -90.35 7.22
CA LYS A 105 -59.72 -89.02 6.89
C LYS A 105 -59.44 -88.00 8.00
N ILE A 106 -59.62 -88.36 9.26
CA ILE A 106 -59.28 -87.51 10.41
C ILE A 106 -57.78 -87.17 10.40
N ALA A 107 -56.91 -88.14 10.12
CA ALA A 107 -55.47 -87.91 10.02
C ALA A 107 -55.13 -86.91 8.91
N ARG A 108 -55.66 -87.11 7.69
CA ARG A 108 -55.48 -86.17 6.57
C ARG A 108 -56.00 -84.77 6.86
N LEU A 109 -57.17 -84.65 7.47
CA LEU A 109 -57.74 -83.35 7.86
C LEU A 109 -56.90 -82.67 8.96
N THR A 110 -56.33 -83.45 9.87
CA THR A 110 -55.43 -82.96 10.92
C THR A 110 -54.12 -82.46 10.31
N ASP A 111 -53.55 -83.19 9.35
CA ASP A 111 -52.34 -82.79 8.63
C ASP A 111 -52.61 -81.55 7.78
N HIS A 112 -53.73 -81.48 7.07
CA HIS A 112 -54.14 -80.29 6.33
C HIS A 112 -54.35 -79.07 7.25
N LEU A 113 -54.96 -79.26 8.43
CA LEU A 113 -55.08 -78.19 9.44
C LEU A 113 -53.71 -77.71 9.93
N LYS A 114 -52.76 -78.61 10.17
CA LYS A 114 -51.38 -78.25 10.54
C LYS A 114 -50.69 -77.48 9.41
N ASP A 115 -50.83 -77.91 8.17
CA ASP A 115 -50.28 -77.23 7.00
C ASP A 115 -50.86 -75.82 6.85
N VAL A 116 -52.19 -75.66 6.92
CA VAL A 116 -52.84 -74.35 6.89
C VAL A 116 -52.40 -73.47 8.06
N GLN A 117 -52.29 -74.01 9.28
CA GLN A 117 -51.76 -73.26 10.43
C GLN A 117 -50.31 -72.82 10.22
N SER A 118 -49.47 -73.67 9.63
CA SER A 118 -48.08 -73.34 9.28
C SER A 118 -48.01 -72.23 8.22
N GLN A 119 -48.84 -72.29 7.17
CA GLN A 119 -48.94 -71.27 6.13
C GLN A 119 -49.42 -69.94 6.71
N VAL A 120 -50.41 -69.95 7.60
CA VAL A 120 -50.89 -68.75 8.30
C VAL A 120 -49.78 -68.12 9.15
N LYS A 121 -48.94 -68.92 9.83
CA LYS A 121 -47.77 -68.41 10.56
C LYS A 121 -46.76 -67.75 9.61
N VAL A 122 -46.40 -68.41 8.51
CA VAL A 122 -45.49 -67.85 7.49
C VAL A 122 -46.04 -66.56 6.89
N GLU A 123 -47.34 -66.49 6.58
CA GLU A 123 -47.99 -65.27 6.08
C GLU A 123 -47.99 -64.15 7.14
N LYS A 124 -48.26 -64.47 8.41
CA LYS A 124 -48.16 -63.50 9.51
C LYS A 124 -46.75 -62.93 9.62
N ASP A 125 -45.72 -63.75 9.52
CA ASP A 125 -44.34 -63.30 9.60
C ASP A 125 -43.94 -62.47 8.37
N LYS A 126 -44.39 -62.86 7.17
CA LYS A 126 -44.23 -62.04 5.95
C LYS A 126 -44.90 -60.68 6.10
N ARG A 127 -46.13 -60.63 6.63
CA ARG A 127 -46.86 -59.37 6.88
C ARG A 127 -46.13 -58.50 7.90
N LYS A 128 -45.68 -59.07 9.03
CA LYS A 128 -44.87 -58.35 10.02
C LYS A 128 -43.58 -57.80 9.42
N LYS A 129 -42.90 -58.56 8.56
CA LYS A 129 -41.69 -58.08 7.87
C LYS A 129 -41.98 -56.92 6.92
N LYS A 130 -43.08 -56.99 6.15
CA LYS A 130 -43.54 -55.89 5.29
C LYS A 130 -43.92 -54.65 6.09
N GLU A 131 -44.65 -54.83 7.18
CA GLU A 131 -45.05 -53.74 8.08
C GLU A 131 -43.84 -53.04 8.72
N ARG A 132 -42.84 -53.80 9.20
CA ARG A 132 -41.56 -53.25 9.67
C ARG A 132 -40.82 -52.47 8.58
N SER A 133 -40.81 -52.98 7.35
CA SER A 133 -40.19 -52.28 6.20
C SER A 133 -40.92 -50.98 5.88
N LEU A 134 -42.25 -50.97 5.90
CA LEU A 134 -43.06 -49.77 5.68
C LEU A 134 -42.86 -48.74 6.79
N LEU A 135 -42.74 -49.17 8.05
CA LEU A 135 -42.44 -48.28 9.17
C LEU A 135 -41.04 -47.66 9.06
N LYS A 136 -40.03 -48.42 8.63
CA LYS A 136 -38.68 -47.88 8.36
C LYS A 136 -38.73 -46.82 7.25
N LEU A 137 -39.41 -47.11 6.15
CA LEU A 137 -39.58 -46.15 5.05
C LEU A 137 -40.32 -44.88 5.50
N ALA A 138 -41.39 -45.02 6.30
CA ALA A 138 -42.13 -43.87 6.82
C ALA A 138 -41.27 -43.01 7.77
N LYS A 139 -40.43 -43.63 8.61
CA LYS A 139 -39.47 -42.91 9.46
C LYS A 139 -38.43 -42.16 8.63
N GLU A 140 -37.87 -42.81 7.61
CA GLU A 140 -36.88 -42.20 6.74
C GLU A 140 -37.46 -41.03 5.93
N LEU A 141 -38.69 -41.17 5.41
CA LEU A 141 -39.40 -40.07 4.74
C LEU A 141 -39.66 -38.88 5.67
N ARG A 142 -40.00 -39.12 6.94
CA ARG A 142 -40.14 -38.04 7.94
C ARG A 142 -38.81 -37.35 8.24
N LYS A 143 -37.71 -38.12 8.40
CA LYS A 143 -36.37 -37.57 8.61
C LYS A 143 -35.93 -36.71 7.41
N ARG A 144 -36.16 -37.18 6.18
CA ARG A 144 -35.87 -36.39 4.97
C ARG A 144 -36.74 -35.13 4.85
N ASN A 145 -38.01 -35.19 5.26
CA ASN A 145 -38.88 -34.02 5.19
C ASN A 145 -38.49 -32.93 6.20
N THR A 146 -38.17 -33.32 7.43
CA THR A 146 -37.68 -32.39 8.47
C THR A 146 -36.33 -31.78 8.09
N GLN A 147 -35.41 -32.58 7.54
CA GLN A 147 -34.15 -32.08 6.99
C GLN A 147 -34.39 -31.05 5.88
N LYS A 148 -35.29 -31.35 4.94
CA LYS A 148 -35.62 -30.44 3.83
C LYS A 148 -36.21 -29.12 4.30
N GLU A 149 -37.05 -29.14 5.34
CA GLU A 149 -37.61 -27.94 5.97
C GLU A 149 -36.49 -27.09 6.58
N SER A 150 -35.61 -27.69 7.39
CA SER A 150 -34.45 -27.01 7.97
C SER A 150 -33.49 -26.43 6.91
N ASP A 151 -33.26 -27.16 5.81
CA ASP A 151 -32.45 -26.66 4.70
C ASP A 151 -33.12 -25.50 3.97
N THR A 152 -34.46 -25.47 3.91
CA THR A 152 -35.22 -24.36 3.31
C THR A 152 -35.11 -23.11 4.17
N ASP A 153 -35.28 -23.23 5.50
CA ASP A 153 -35.12 -22.11 6.43
C ASP A 153 -33.69 -21.55 6.40
N ARG A 154 -32.68 -22.44 6.35
CA ARG A 154 -31.28 -22.03 6.20
C ARG A 154 -31.01 -21.29 4.90
N MET A 155 -31.64 -21.72 3.80
CA MET A 155 -31.52 -21.04 2.50
C MET A 155 -32.15 -19.64 2.54
N GLU A 156 -33.31 -19.49 3.19
CA GLU A 156 -33.96 -18.19 3.37
C GLU A 156 -33.09 -17.23 4.20
N GLU A 157 -32.50 -17.70 5.31
CA GLU A 157 -31.57 -16.91 6.13
C GLU A 157 -30.34 -16.44 5.34
N LEU A 158 -29.79 -17.30 4.48
CA LEU A 158 -28.66 -16.95 3.62
C LEU A 158 -29.05 -15.93 2.55
N GLU A 159 -30.26 -15.99 2.00
CA GLU A 159 -30.77 -14.98 1.07
C GLU A 159 -30.94 -13.62 1.73
N GLU A 160 -31.43 -13.57 2.97
CA GLU A 160 -31.53 -12.32 3.73
C GLU A 160 -30.14 -11.72 4.03
N LYS A 161 -29.19 -12.55 4.47
CA LYS A 161 -27.80 -12.11 4.68
C LYS A 161 -27.16 -11.59 3.39
N LYS A 162 -27.43 -12.24 2.26
CA LYS A 162 -26.97 -11.80 0.94
C LYS A 162 -27.53 -10.41 0.60
N LYS A 163 -28.84 -10.19 0.75
CA LYS A 163 -29.47 -8.88 0.50
C LYS A 163 -28.89 -7.79 1.40
N TYR A 164 -28.64 -8.11 2.67
CA TYR A 164 -28.02 -7.19 3.62
C TYR A 164 -26.60 -6.79 3.19
N LEU A 165 -25.77 -7.76 2.79
CA LEU A 165 -24.42 -7.50 2.30
C LEU A 165 -24.42 -6.70 1.00
N GLU A 166 -25.31 -7.00 0.06
CA GLU A 166 -25.46 -6.23 -1.20
C GLU A 166 -25.82 -4.77 -0.91
N HIS A 167 -26.76 -4.52 0.01
CA HIS A 167 -27.13 -3.16 0.42
C HIS A 167 -25.94 -2.40 1.04
N HIS A 168 -25.22 -3.03 1.97
CA HIS A 168 -24.03 -2.42 2.60
C HIS A 168 -22.90 -2.16 1.60
N TRP A 169 -22.72 -3.06 0.62
CA TRP A 169 -21.75 -2.86 -0.45
C TRP A 169 -22.09 -1.63 -1.31
N VAL A 170 -23.36 -1.45 -1.68
CA VAL A 170 -23.81 -0.26 -2.43
C VAL A 170 -23.60 1.03 -1.61
N LEU A 171 -23.86 1.01 -0.30
CA LEU A 171 -23.60 2.16 0.57
C LEU A 171 -22.11 2.49 0.64
N ALA A 172 -21.25 1.50 0.86
CA ALA A 172 -19.80 1.69 0.90
C ALA A 172 -19.25 2.21 -0.43
N GLN A 173 -19.79 1.73 -1.56
CA GLN A 173 -19.43 2.22 -2.89
C GLN A 173 -19.80 3.69 -3.06
N LYS A 174 -21.00 4.10 -2.61
CA LYS A 174 -21.45 5.49 -2.66
C LYS A 174 -20.59 6.41 -1.79
N GLU A 175 -20.21 5.96 -0.58
CA GLU A 175 -19.31 6.71 0.31
C GLU A 175 -17.92 6.88 -0.33
N LEU A 176 -17.38 5.83 -0.95
CA LEU A 176 -16.11 5.88 -1.67
C LEU A 176 -16.15 6.88 -2.84
N ASP A 177 -17.22 6.87 -3.62
CA ASP A 177 -17.36 7.80 -4.76
C ASP A 177 -17.55 9.25 -4.29
N GLN A 178 -18.22 9.46 -3.16
CA GLN A 178 -18.31 10.77 -2.51
C GLN A 178 -16.93 11.26 -2.02
N GLU A 179 -16.16 10.39 -1.37
CA GLU A 179 -14.81 10.72 -0.90
C GLU A 179 -13.87 11.06 -2.06
N LYS A 180 -13.91 10.28 -3.14
CA LYS A 180 -13.16 10.59 -4.38
C LYS A 180 -13.52 11.96 -4.94
N SER A 181 -14.82 12.29 -5.01
CA SER A 181 -15.26 13.60 -5.48
C SER A 181 -14.74 14.75 -4.60
N MET A 182 -14.77 14.58 -3.27
CA MET A 182 -14.25 15.56 -2.33
C MET A 182 -12.74 15.73 -2.44
N HIS A 183 -11.99 14.63 -2.59
CA HIS A 183 -10.54 14.66 -2.75
C HIS A 183 -10.13 15.36 -4.05
N THR A 184 -10.81 15.09 -5.17
CA THR A 184 -10.56 15.79 -6.44
C THR A 184 -10.80 17.29 -6.31
N LYS A 185 -11.90 17.71 -5.68
CA LYS A 185 -12.18 19.14 -5.44
C LYS A 185 -11.10 19.79 -4.57
N LEU A 186 -10.71 19.14 -3.48
CA LEU A 186 -9.67 19.65 -2.59
C LEU A 186 -8.31 19.76 -3.30
N HIS A 187 -7.98 18.81 -4.17
CA HIS A 187 -6.78 18.87 -5.00
C HIS A 187 -6.84 20.03 -5.99
N GLU A 188 -7.97 20.22 -6.69
CA GLU A 188 -8.16 21.35 -7.61
C GLU A 188 -8.06 22.71 -6.91
N ASP A 189 -8.67 22.84 -5.72
CA ASP A 189 -8.62 24.08 -4.94
C ASP A 189 -7.21 24.36 -4.42
N SER A 190 -6.52 23.34 -3.91
CA SER A 190 -5.12 23.45 -3.49
C SER A 190 -4.19 23.81 -4.65
N GLN A 191 -4.42 23.24 -5.84
CA GLN A 191 -3.67 23.58 -7.03
C GLN A 191 -3.91 25.03 -7.45
N LYS A 192 -5.16 25.51 -7.43
CA LYS A 192 -5.49 26.92 -7.73
C LYS A 192 -4.85 27.88 -6.73
N GLU A 193 -4.86 27.56 -5.44
CA GLU A 193 -4.23 28.37 -4.41
C GLU A 193 -2.71 28.44 -4.61
N TYR A 194 -2.08 27.31 -4.93
CA TYR A 194 -0.65 27.25 -5.25
C TYR A 194 -0.31 28.09 -6.50
N GLU A 195 -1.07 27.95 -7.58
CA GLU A 195 -0.88 28.74 -8.79
C GLU A 195 -1.07 30.24 -8.55
N HIS A 196 -2.04 30.62 -7.69
CA HIS A 196 -2.23 32.01 -7.28
C HIS A 196 -1.04 32.53 -6.47
N SER A 197 -0.56 31.75 -5.49
CA SER A 197 0.60 32.11 -4.67
C SER A 197 1.86 32.31 -5.53
N VAL A 198 2.12 31.41 -6.47
CA VAL A 198 3.24 31.53 -7.41
C VAL A 198 3.13 32.79 -8.28
N LYS A 199 1.92 33.11 -8.77
CA LYS A 199 1.69 34.35 -9.54
C LYS A 199 1.94 35.60 -8.71
N ASP A 200 1.47 35.63 -7.46
CA ASP A 200 1.68 36.75 -6.55
C ASP A 200 3.16 36.95 -6.21
N GLU A 201 3.89 35.87 -5.94
CA GLU A 201 5.33 35.92 -5.68
C GLU A 201 6.13 36.37 -6.89
N LYS A 202 5.77 35.87 -8.08
CA LYS A 202 6.38 36.32 -9.34
C LYS A 202 6.18 37.81 -9.56
N PHE A 203 4.96 38.32 -9.34
CA PHE A 203 4.67 39.75 -9.48
C PHE A 203 5.42 40.60 -8.45
N LYS A 204 5.57 40.13 -7.20
CA LYS A 204 6.41 40.80 -6.19
C LYS A 204 7.86 40.86 -6.62
N TYR A 205 8.40 39.75 -7.13
CA TYR A 205 9.78 39.66 -7.60
C TYR A 205 10.04 40.62 -8.76
N GLU A 206 9.17 40.63 -9.78
CA GLU A 206 9.25 41.54 -10.92
C GLU A 206 9.24 43.01 -10.48
N ARG A 207 8.37 43.38 -9.53
CA ARG A 207 8.35 44.74 -8.95
C ARG A 207 9.69 45.08 -8.28
N THR A 208 10.24 44.19 -7.47
CA THR A 208 11.52 44.44 -6.78
C THR A 208 12.69 44.54 -7.78
N VAL A 209 12.69 43.75 -8.85
CA VAL A 209 13.67 43.88 -9.94
C VAL A 209 13.58 45.26 -10.57
N GLN A 210 12.38 45.71 -10.96
CA GLN A 210 12.16 47.03 -11.55
C GLN A 210 12.61 48.17 -10.62
N GLU A 211 12.29 48.08 -9.33
CA GLU A 211 12.73 49.06 -8.33
C GLU A 211 14.26 49.11 -8.22
N ASN A 212 14.93 47.96 -8.22
CA ASN A 212 16.38 47.89 -8.15
C ASN A 212 17.07 48.40 -9.42
N GLU A 213 16.51 48.13 -10.59
CA GLU A 213 16.99 48.69 -11.86
C GLU A 213 16.89 50.22 -11.85
N ASN A 214 15.77 50.77 -11.41
CA ASN A 214 15.59 52.22 -11.27
C ASN A 214 16.64 52.82 -10.31
N ARG A 215 16.87 52.19 -9.15
CA ARG A 215 17.91 52.62 -8.20
C ARG A 215 19.31 52.58 -8.79
N LEU A 216 19.60 51.59 -9.63
CA LEU A 216 20.90 51.45 -10.28
C LEU A 216 21.10 52.56 -11.33
N VAL A 217 20.06 52.92 -12.07
CA VAL A 217 20.07 54.06 -13.00
C VAL A 217 20.33 55.38 -12.25
N ASP A 218 19.62 55.61 -11.14
CA ASP A 218 19.81 56.82 -10.32
C ASP A 218 21.22 56.89 -9.73
N LEU A 219 21.76 55.77 -9.23
CA LEU A 219 23.12 55.69 -8.69
C LEU A 219 24.16 55.96 -9.78
N LYS A 220 23.98 55.39 -10.98
CA LYS A 220 24.86 55.62 -12.12
C LYS A 220 24.85 57.09 -12.54
N LYS A 221 23.68 57.73 -12.55
CA LYS A 221 23.52 59.16 -12.83
C LYS A 221 24.27 60.01 -11.79
N ALA A 222 24.03 59.77 -10.50
CA ALA A 222 24.70 60.49 -9.41
C ALA A 222 26.23 60.31 -9.46
N HIS A 223 26.72 59.11 -9.77
CA HIS A 223 28.16 58.86 -9.93
C HIS A 223 28.75 59.63 -11.12
N THR A 224 28.02 59.71 -12.24
CA THR A 224 28.44 60.47 -13.42
C THR A 224 28.53 61.97 -13.09
N GLU A 225 27.51 62.51 -12.41
CA GLU A 225 27.51 63.91 -11.94
C GLU A 225 28.69 64.21 -10.99
N GLN A 226 29.03 63.28 -10.09
CA GLN A 226 30.21 63.40 -9.21
C GLN A 226 31.53 63.35 -9.98
N CYS A 227 31.65 62.49 -10.99
CA CYS A 227 32.84 62.44 -11.85
C CYS A 227 33.02 63.75 -12.63
N ASP A 228 31.91 64.30 -13.14
CA ASP A 228 31.92 65.56 -13.87
C ASP A 228 32.29 66.74 -12.96
N GLU A 229 31.78 66.77 -11.72
CA GLU A 229 32.15 67.78 -10.72
C GLU A 229 33.63 67.69 -10.36
N LEU A 230 34.13 66.48 -10.06
CA LEU A 230 35.55 66.26 -9.78
C LEU A 230 36.41 66.67 -10.98
N GLY A 231 35.96 66.39 -12.21
CA GLY A 231 36.60 66.83 -13.44
C GLY A 231 36.70 68.36 -13.54
N ARG A 232 35.62 69.08 -13.20
CA ARG A 232 35.61 70.55 -13.12
C ARG A 232 36.57 71.08 -12.05
N GLU A 233 36.57 70.49 -10.86
CA GLU A 233 37.47 70.88 -9.76
C GLU A 233 38.94 70.66 -10.11
N ILE A 234 39.29 69.52 -10.70
CA ILE A 234 40.66 69.22 -11.17
C ILE A 234 41.09 70.23 -12.23
N LEU A 235 40.21 70.55 -13.19
CA LEU A 235 40.52 71.56 -14.22
C LEU A 235 40.79 72.93 -13.60
N LYS A 236 39.96 73.35 -12.64
CA LYS A 236 40.13 74.60 -11.90
C LYS A 236 41.45 74.63 -11.13
N ALA A 237 41.78 73.56 -10.39
CA ALA A 237 43.03 73.43 -9.65
C ALA A 237 44.26 73.47 -10.58
N ASN A 238 44.18 72.86 -11.77
CA ASN A 238 45.24 72.93 -12.78
C ASN A 238 45.45 74.34 -13.30
N LEU A 239 44.37 75.09 -13.60
CA LEU A 239 44.45 76.49 -14.02
C LEU A 239 45.06 77.39 -12.93
N GLU A 240 44.71 77.16 -11.67
CA GLU A 240 45.30 77.86 -10.53
C GLU A 240 46.78 77.51 -10.34
N ALA A 241 47.16 76.24 -10.49
CA ALA A 241 48.56 75.80 -10.45
C ALA A 241 49.37 76.44 -11.59
N ASP A 242 48.83 76.49 -12.80
CA ASP A 242 49.45 77.17 -13.94
C ASP A 242 49.61 78.67 -13.71
N ARG A 243 48.60 79.31 -13.13
CA ARG A 243 48.68 80.73 -12.72
C ARG A 243 49.81 80.95 -11.72
N LEU A 244 49.88 80.15 -10.66
CA LEU A 244 50.95 80.23 -9.65
C LEU A 244 52.34 79.98 -10.25
N HIS A 245 52.45 79.02 -11.18
CA HIS A 245 53.69 78.76 -11.92
C HIS A 245 54.14 79.99 -12.72
N ASN A 246 53.20 80.68 -13.40
CA ASN A 246 53.51 81.91 -14.13
C ASN A 246 53.97 83.03 -13.19
N GLU A 247 53.33 83.19 -12.03
CA GLU A 247 53.73 84.16 -11.01
C GLU A 247 55.14 83.88 -10.44
N LEU A 248 55.47 82.60 -10.19
CA LEU A 248 56.81 82.19 -9.72
C LEU A 248 57.89 82.39 -10.79
N ALA A 249 57.59 82.06 -12.05
CA ALA A 249 58.50 82.28 -13.17
C ALA A 249 58.81 83.78 -13.37
N ALA A 250 57.81 84.65 -13.21
CA ALA A 250 57.99 86.11 -13.28
C ALA A 250 58.93 86.65 -12.19
N ARG A 251 59.04 85.97 -11.04
CA ARG A 251 59.97 86.31 -9.95
C ARG A 251 61.38 85.71 -10.12
N GLY A 252 61.66 85.05 -11.25
CA GLY A 252 62.96 84.42 -11.52
C GLY A 252 63.20 83.11 -10.77
N MET A 253 62.19 82.56 -10.09
CA MET A 253 62.27 81.24 -9.45
C MET A 253 61.84 80.16 -10.44
N ASN A 254 62.81 79.43 -10.98
CA ASN A 254 62.56 78.39 -11.97
C ASN A 254 62.11 77.09 -11.26
N VAL A 255 60.80 76.93 -11.05
CA VAL A 255 60.22 75.71 -10.47
C VAL A 255 59.86 74.74 -11.60
N PRO A 256 60.44 73.52 -11.64
CA PRO A 256 60.16 72.57 -12.70
C PRO A 256 58.66 72.19 -12.70
N ARG A 257 57.99 72.41 -13.84
CA ARG A 257 56.65 71.86 -14.10
C ARG A 257 56.75 70.34 -14.07
N ARG A 258 56.39 69.73 -12.95
CA ARG A 258 56.09 68.28 -12.95
C ARG A 258 54.74 68.13 -13.61
N SER A 259 54.72 67.71 -14.89
CA SER A 259 53.46 67.32 -15.52
C SER A 259 52.94 66.10 -14.76
N LEU A 260 51.84 66.29 -14.03
CA LEU A 260 51.14 65.21 -13.33
C LEU A 260 50.60 64.15 -14.32
N PHE A 261 50.58 64.46 -15.62
CA PHE A 261 50.16 63.57 -16.70
C PHE A 261 51.29 62.75 -17.35
N ASN A 262 52.55 62.84 -16.90
CA ASN A 262 53.56 61.82 -17.24
C ASN A 262 53.41 60.57 -16.36
N SER A 263 52.18 60.11 -16.17
CA SER A 263 51.93 58.72 -15.80
C SER A 263 52.16 57.91 -17.07
N LYS A 264 53.41 57.47 -17.27
CA LYS A 264 53.70 56.33 -18.14
C LYS A 264 52.69 55.25 -17.78
N GLU A 265 51.75 55.01 -18.69
CA GLU A 265 50.81 53.89 -18.67
C GLU A 265 51.60 52.60 -18.42
N ASN A 266 51.71 52.23 -17.15
CA ASN A 266 52.23 50.94 -16.77
C ASN A 266 51.04 49.99 -16.79
N LYS A 267 50.87 49.36 -17.96
CA LYS A 267 50.25 48.06 -18.18
C LYS A 267 49.21 47.64 -17.13
N GLN A 268 47.95 47.79 -17.52
CA GLN A 268 47.07 46.67 -17.82
C GLN A 268 47.32 45.38 -16.98
N THR A 269 46.30 45.01 -16.20
CA THR A 269 46.05 43.67 -15.62
C THR A 269 46.82 43.27 -14.35
N ASN A 270 46.67 44.04 -13.28
CA ASN A 270 46.71 43.49 -11.91
C ASN A 270 45.39 43.80 -11.20
N MET A 271 44.26 43.52 -11.89
CA MET A 271 42.97 43.41 -11.21
C MET A 271 43.13 42.29 -10.19
N SER A 272 43.21 42.70 -8.92
CA SER A 272 44.12 42.07 -7.98
C SER A 272 43.74 40.60 -7.74
N TRP A 273 44.69 39.69 -7.90
CA TRP A 273 44.57 38.29 -7.46
C TRP A 273 44.00 38.18 -6.03
N ARG A 274 44.21 39.20 -5.20
CA ARG A 274 43.63 39.30 -3.85
C ARG A 274 42.10 39.40 -3.84
N MET A 275 41.46 39.99 -4.85
CA MET A 275 39.99 40.03 -5.00
C MET A 275 39.42 38.65 -5.35
N ILE A 276 40.10 37.90 -6.22
CA ILE A 276 39.70 36.53 -6.57
C ILE A 276 39.88 35.62 -5.34
N VAL A 277 41.02 35.73 -4.65
CA VAL A 277 41.28 34.98 -3.42
C VAL A 277 40.27 35.33 -2.31
N SER A 278 39.91 36.61 -2.14
CA SER A 278 38.91 36.99 -1.13
C SER A 278 37.52 36.44 -1.46
N PHE A 279 37.12 36.41 -2.73
CA PHE A 279 35.84 35.82 -3.13
C PHE A 279 35.79 34.31 -2.86
N LEU A 280 36.88 33.59 -3.12
CA LEU A 280 36.98 32.15 -2.83
C LEU A 280 36.92 31.86 -1.32
N VAL A 281 37.57 32.70 -0.49
CA VAL A 281 37.50 32.56 0.97
C VAL A 281 36.09 32.82 1.50
N ILE A 282 35.38 33.81 0.96
CA ILE A 282 33.99 34.09 1.36
C ILE A 282 33.05 32.95 0.94
N LEU A 283 33.19 32.42 -0.28
CA LEU A 283 32.41 31.27 -0.75
C LEU A 283 32.69 30.01 0.09
N SER A 284 33.96 29.75 0.43
CA SER A 284 34.34 28.67 1.33
C SER A 284 33.75 28.85 2.73
N GLY A 285 33.74 30.09 3.26
CA GLY A 285 33.15 30.41 4.55
C GLY A 285 31.63 30.23 4.56
N MET A 286 30.94 30.64 3.49
CA MET A 286 29.49 30.41 3.37
C MET A 286 29.15 28.93 3.23
N ALA A 287 29.91 28.16 2.45
CA ALA A 287 29.74 26.71 2.36
C ALA A 287 29.94 26.04 3.73
N TYR A 288 30.97 26.45 4.47
CA TYR A 288 31.22 25.96 5.83
C TYR A 288 30.09 26.33 6.79
N PHE A 289 29.58 27.56 6.74
CA PHE A 289 28.49 28.01 7.61
C PHE A 289 27.15 27.32 7.31
N ILE A 290 26.88 27.01 6.03
CA ILE A 290 25.73 26.21 5.62
C ILE A 290 25.88 24.77 6.15
N LEU A 291 27.08 24.19 6.07
CA LEU A 291 27.37 22.84 6.58
C LEU A 291 27.35 22.79 8.13
N GLU A 292 27.86 23.80 8.82
CA GLU A 292 27.94 23.85 10.29
C GLU A 292 26.58 24.10 10.96
N LYS A 293 25.67 24.83 10.29
CA LYS A 293 24.30 25.04 10.77
C LYS A 293 23.29 23.96 10.36
N SER A 294 23.70 23.00 9.54
CA SER A 294 22.89 21.83 9.19
C SER A 294 23.61 20.49 9.47
N PRO A 295 24.14 20.27 10.70
CA PRO A 295 24.92 19.07 11.00
C PRO A 295 24.13 17.77 10.87
N GLU A 296 22.79 17.85 10.85
CA GLU A 296 21.92 16.66 10.87
C GLU A 296 21.44 16.22 9.47
N ILE A 297 21.34 17.13 8.49
CA ILE A 297 20.75 16.82 7.18
C ILE A 297 21.72 16.01 6.30
N PHE A 298 23.02 16.08 6.57
CA PHE A 298 24.05 15.30 5.87
C PHE A 298 25.06 14.70 6.84
N THR A 299 24.60 14.09 7.94
CA THR A 299 25.48 13.16 8.64
C THR A 299 25.97 12.12 7.65
N ARG A 300 27.28 11.82 7.65
CA ARG A 300 27.86 10.71 6.86
C ARG A 300 27.05 9.44 7.05
N SER A 301 26.46 9.24 8.23
CA SER A 301 25.48 8.22 8.60
C SER A 301 24.21 8.19 7.74
N GLY A 302 23.63 9.34 7.39
CA GLY A 302 22.46 9.45 6.50
C GLY A 302 22.78 9.18 5.03
N LEU A 303 23.96 9.63 4.57
CA LEU A 303 24.49 9.37 3.22
C LEU A 303 25.00 7.93 3.03
N CYS A 304 25.49 7.30 4.11
CA CYS A 304 26.05 5.94 4.14
C CYS A 304 25.09 4.90 4.73
N SER A 305 23.82 5.26 4.98
CA SER A 305 22.81 4.27 5.34
C SER A 305 22.39 3.51 4.07
N PRO A 306 22.35 2.17 4.06
CA PRO A 306 21.87 1.41 2.91
C PRO A 306 20.37 1.61 2.78
N VAL A 307 19.93 2.67 2.10
CA VAL A 307 18.50 2.99 1.99
C VAL A 307 17.86 2.31 0.76
N MET A 308 16.86 1.47 1.03
CA MET A 308 16.03 0.72 0.07
C MET A 308 14.99 1.65 -0.61
N PRO A 309 14.53 1.34 -1.84
CA PRO A 309 13.33 1.96 -2.40
C PRO A 309 12.11 1.67 -1.50
N GLY A 310 11.46 2.72 -1.00
CA GLY A 310 10.34 2.61 -0.04
C GLY A 310 10.75 2.48 1.43
N THR A 311 12.02 2.75 1.76
CA THR A 311 12.40 2.99 3.18
C THR A 311 12.05 4.42 3.53
N THR A 312 11.29 4.56 4.59
CA THR A 312 10.97 5.83 5.21
C THR A 312 11.95 6.07 6.37
N LEU A 313 12.81 7.07 6.23
CA LEU A 313 13.62 7.62 7.32
C LEU A 313 12.71 8.53 8.14
N ASP A 314 12.38 8.11 9.35
CA ASP A 314 11.57 8.90 10.26
C ASP A 314 12.51 9.58 11.25
N ASP A 315 12.83 10.83 10.97
CA ASP A 315 13.52 11.67 11.94
C ASP A 315 12.44 12.35 12.77
N ASN A 316 12.31 11.94 14.03
CA ASN A 316 11.30 12.43 14.99
C ASN A 316 11.20 13.96 15.03
N SER A 317 12.25 14.66 14.60
CA SER A 317 12.32 16.10 14.59
C SER A 317 11.81 16.74 13.28
N HIS A 318 11.92 16.08 12.13
CA HIS A 318 11.80 16.72 10.80
C HIS A 318 10.86 15.97 9.83
N GLY A 319 10.32 14.82 10.23
CA GLY A 319 9.29 14.08 9.49
C GLY A 319 9.83 12.83 8.77
N VAL A 320 8.95 12.22 7.98
CA VAL A 320 9.19 10.95 7.30
C VAL A 320 9.70 11.20 5.88
N PHE A 321 10.96 10.87 5.60
CA PHE A 321 11.61 11.03 4.31
C PHE A 321 11.75 9.70 3.58
N GLU A 322 11.30 9.60 2.33
CA GLU A 322 11.69 8.49 1.45
C GLU A 322 13.05 8.80 0.81
N ALA A 323 14.03 7.90 0.95
CA ALA A 323 15.36 8.20 0.45
C ALA A 323 15.43 8.27 -1.09
N PRO A 324 16.19 9.22 -1.65
CA PRO A 324 16.17 9.51 -3.07
C PRO A 324 17.15 8.59 -3.85
N TRP A 325 16.66 8.02 -4.95
CA TRP A 325 17.20 6.84 -5.67
C TRP A 325 18.24 7.13 -6.77
N TRP A 326 18.88 8.31 -6.79
CA TRP A 326 19.56 8.87 -7.96
C TRP A 326 21.05 8.56 -8.14
N THR A 327 21.54 7.37 -7.77
CA THR A 327 22.90 6.92 -8.17
C THR A 327 22.87 5.65 -9.05
N PRO A 328 23.38 5.71 -10.30
CA PRO A 328 23.48 4.54 -11.17
C PRO A 328 24.38 3.44 -10.58
N SER A 329 23.97 2.18 -10.79
CA SER A 329 24.50 0.96 -10.16
C SER A 329 26.03 0.80 -10.05
N PRO A 330 26.86 1.06 -11.09
CA PRO A 330 28.30 0.78 -10.98
C PRO A 330 29.07 1.78 -10.10
N LEU A 331 28.53 2.98 -9.88
CA LEU A 331 29.18 4.02 -9.06
C LEU A 331 28.76 3.94 -7.59
N LYS A 332 27.66 3.25 -7.26
CA LYS A 332 27.19 3.09 -5.86
C LYS A 332 28.25 2.48 -4.96
N GLN A 333 28.89 1.41 -5.42
CA GLN A 333 29.85 0.68 -4.60
C GLN A 333 31.14 1.49 -4.39
N GLN A 334 31.59 2.21 -5.42
CA GLN A 334 32.79 3.07 -5.36
C GLN A 334 32.56 4.32 -4.51
N VAL A 335 31.43 5.02 -4.68
CA VAL A 335 31.11 6.21 -3.86
C VAL A 335 30.88 5.81 -2.41
N PHE A 336 30.15 4.72 -2.15
CA PHE A 336 29.98 4.20 -0.79
C PHE A 336 31.30 3.80 -0.15
N THR A 337 32.18 3.08 -0.85
CA THR A 337 33.49 2.72 -0.28
C THR A 337 34.38 3.94 -0.07
N THR A 338 34.42 4.88 -1.02
CA THR A 338 35.27 6.09 -0.92
C THR A 338 34.79 7.02 0.21
N PHE A 339 33.47 7.18 0.39
CA PHE A 339 32.92 8.08 1.41
C PHE A 339 32.66 7.40 2.75
N CYS A 340 32.51 6.08 2.81
CA CYS A 340 32.06 5.37 4.02
C CYS A 340 33.09 4.35 4.55
N ALA A 341 34.01 3.82 3.73
CA ALA A 341 34.94 2.77 4.16
C ALA A 341 36.20 3.29 4.88
N ASP A 342 36.56 4.57 4.73
CA ASP A 342 37.80 5.06 5.32
C ASP A 342 37.61 5.49 6.80
N ASN A 343 38.20 4.67 7.66
CA ASN A 343 38.62 4.88 9.06
C ASN A 343 37.55 4.88 10.18
N SER A 344 37.34 3.71 10.82
CA SER A 344 37.24 3.55 12.29
C SER A 344 36.80 2.13 12.70
N PHE A 345 37.70 1.15 12.58
CA PHE A 345 37.67 -0.07 13.39
C PHE A 345 39.11 -0.42 13.79
N THR A 346 39.80 0.51 14.44
CA THR A 346 41.06 0.21 15.14
C THR A 346 40.72 -0.14 16.57
N ASN A 347 40.71 -1.44 16.84
CA ASN A 347 40.55 -2.05 18.16
C ASN A 347 41.55 -1.46 19.15
N ASN A 348 41.06 -0.80 20.19
CA ASN A 348 41.81 -0.68 21.44
C ASN A 348 41.36 -1.78 22.39
N ASN A 349 42.36 -2.52 22.86
CA ASN A 349 42.31 -3.64 23.77
C ASN A 349 41.39 -3.38 24.98
N ASP A 350 40.29 -4.12 25.09
CA ASP A 350 39.94 -4.69 26.38
C ASP A 350 39.23 -6.04 26.24
N SER A 351 39.73 -6.99 27.01
CA SER A 351 39.40 -8.40 26.91
C SER A 351 38.12 -8.72 27.66
N THR A 352 37.08 -9.15 26.96
CA THR A 352 36.47 -10.50 27.10
C THR A 352 35.14 -10.59 26.34
N LYS A 353 35.09 -11.55 25.40
CA LYS A 353 34.01 -11.85 24.42
C LYS A 353 33.90 -10.90 23.22
N THR A 354 34.97 -10.88 22.44
CA THR A 354 34.94 -10.51 21.01
C THR A 354 34.05 -11.49 20.24
N LEU A 355 32.82 -11.09 19.90
CA LEU A 355 32.30 -11.45 18.58
C LEU A 355 33.29 -10.81 17.60
N THR A 356 33.99 -11.63 16.83
CA THR A 356 34.72 -11.15 15.66
C THR A 356 33.72 -10.40 14.80
N SER A 357 33.76 -9.06 14.80
CA SER A 357 32.97 -8.21 13.91
C SER A 357 33.57 -8.31 12.52
N SER A 358 33.43 -9.48 11.93
CA SER A 358 33.73 -9.75 10.54
C SER A 358 32.82 -8.86 9.71
N ILE A 359 33.44 -7.90 9.01
CA ILE A 359 32.76 -7.00 8.09
C ILE A 359 31.95 -7.87 7.12
N PRO A 360 30.64 -7.60 6.92
CA PRO A 360 29.84 -8.38 6.01
C PRO A 360 30.47 -8.36 4.62
N SER A 361 30.76 -9.54 4.08
CA SER A 361 31.36 -9.71 2.75
C SER A 361 30.38 -9.32 1.65
N SER A 362 29.08 -9.50 1.90
CA SER A 362 28.02 -9.02 1.03
C SER A 362 26.72 -8.78 1.79
N ILE A 363 25.98 -7.78 1.34
CA ILE A 363 24.61 -7.53 1.80
C ILE A 363 23.75 -7.60 0.54
N GLU A 364 22.98 -8.67 0.39
CA GLU A 364 22.12 -8.91 -0.75
C GLU A 364 20.66 -8.67 -0.37
N TRP A 365 19.97 -7.89 -1.21
CA TRP A 365 18.55 -7.59 -1.06
C TRP A 365 17.80 -8.10 -2.28
N THR A 366 16.87 -9.03 -2.08
CA THR A 366 16.05 -9.59 -3.17
C THR A 366 14.57 -9.35 -2.89
N ARG A 367 13.80 -8.98 -3.93
CA ARG A 367 12.34 -8.81 -3.83
C ARG A 367 11.67 -10.04 -4.44
N ASP A 368 11.04 -10.84 -3.59
CA ASP A 368 10.29 -12.03 -4.02
C ASP A 368 8.81 -11.68 -4.18
N GLY A 369 8.54 -10.80 -5.15
CA GLY A 369 7.23 -10.23 -5.49
C GLY A 369 6.60 -9.39 -4.37
N LYS A 370 6.15 -10.07 -3.31
CA LYS A 370 5.34 -9.59 -2.20
C LYS A 370 6.15 -9.22 -0.96
N ASN A 371 7.36 -9.76 -0.77
CA ASN A 371 8.19 -9.50 0.40
C ASN A 371 9.62 -9.11 -0.01
N ASN A 372 10.28 -8.34 0.84
CA ASN A 372 11.70 -8.03 0.72
C ASN A 372 12.50 -9.05 1.54
N LYS A 373 13.56 -9.62 0.97
CA LYS A 373 14.48 -10.54 1.65
C LYS A 373 15.83 -9.86 1.81
N LEU A 374 16.29 -9.71 3.05
CA LEU A 374 17.64 -9.33 3.44
C LEU A 374 18.47 -10.59 3.63
N ALA A 375 19.61 -10.68 2.96
CA ALA A 375 20.66 -11.65 3.25
C ALA A 375 21.97 -10.92 3.55
N ILE A 376 22.46 -11.02 4.78
CA ILE A 376 23.80 -10.55 5.15
C ILE A 376 24.71 -11.77 5.15
N SER A 377 25.77 -11.71 4.35
CA SER A 377 26.79 -12.75 4.30
C SER A 377 28.11 -12.24 4.85
N VAL A 378 28.82 -13.12 5.54
CA VAL A 378 30.16 -12.91 6.08
C VAL A 378 31.01 -14.04 5.55
N GLU A 379 32.15 -13.71 4.92
CA GLU A 379 33.06 -14.70 4.32
C GLU A 379 32.35 -15.68 3.36
N GLY A 380 31.29 -15.23 2.69
CA GLY A 380 30.49 -16.05 1.78
C GLY A 380 29.41 -16.90 2.45
N GLU A 381 29.30 -16.91 3.78
CA GLU A 381 28.22 -17.58 4.51
C GLU A 381 27.11 -16.60 4.90
N VAL A 382 25.85 -16.95 4.64
CA VAL A 382 24.69 -16.11 4.99
C VAL A 382 24.43 -16.19 6.50
N VAL A 383 24.80 -15.15 7.23
CA VAL A 383 24.66 -15.05 8.68
C VAL A 383 23.28 -14.54 9.11
N LEU A 384 22.66 -13.67 8.30
CA LEU A 384 21.33 -13.15 8.59
C LEU A 384 20.45 -13.24 7.35
N LYS A 385 19.34 -13.98 7.43
CA LYS A 385 18.31 -14.01 6.39
C LYS A 385 16.95 -13.63 6.97
N LYS A 386 16.43 -12.47 6.58
CA LYS A 386 15.14 -11.94 7.09
C LYS A 386 14.23 -11.57 5.94
N THR A 387 12.94 -11.87 6.08
CA THR A 387 11.91 -11.55 5.09
C THR A 387 10.91 -10.57 5.71
N THR A 388 10.78 -9.38 5.14
CA THR A 388 10.06 -8.25 5.76
C THR A 388 9.18 -7.55 4.74
N ALA A 389 8.08 -6.96 5.21
CA ALA A 389 7.14 -6.19 4.38
C ALA A 389 7.55 -4.71 4.33
N LYS A 390 7.95 -4.15 5.48
CA LYS A 390 8.48 -2.80 5.62
C LYS A 390 9.69 -2.83 6.56
N THR A 391 10.67 -1.98 6.29
CA THR A 391 11.82 -1.78 7.17
C THR A 391 11.88 -0.30 7.50
N GLN A 392 12.05 0.04 8.78
CA GLN A 392 12.21 1.40 9.27
C GLN A 392 13.50 1.47 10.07
N ILE A 393 14.36 2.44 9.74
CA ILE A 393 15.60 2.69 10.48
C ILE A 393 15.33 3.90 11.36
N THR A 394 15.38 3.71 12.66
CA THR A 394 15.39 4.80 13.64
C THR A 394 16.82 5.10 14.05
N SER A 395 17.04 6.18 14.80
CA SER A 395 18.38 6.60 15.25
C SER A 395 19.18 5.49 15.95
N HIS A 396 18.51 4.52 16.58
CA HIS A 396 19.16 3.49 17.41
C HIS A 396 18.79 2.06 17.05
N ASN A 397 17.72 1.85 16.27
CA ASN A 397 17.20 0.52 16.00
C ASN A 397 16.79 0.36 14.53
N ILE A 398 16.82 -0.87 14.04
CA ILE A 398 16.21 -1.24 12.76
C ILE A 398 14.95 -2.05 13.08
N GLN A 399 13.81 -1.55 12.66
CA GLN A 399 12.51 -2.18 12.83
C GLN A 399 12.07 -2.88 11.55
N PHE A 400 11.79 -4.17 11.64
CA PHE A 400 11.35 -5.02 10.55
C PHE A 400 9.90 -5.40 10.72
N TRP A 401 9.02 -4.82 9.92
CA TRP A 401 7.58 -5.07 9.96
C TRP A 401 7.20 -6.26 9.09
N LYS A 402 6.48 -7.20 9.67
CA LYS A 402 5.82 -8.31 8.96
C LYS A 402 4.40 -7.88 8.57
N ARG A 403 3.82 -8.58 7.59
CA ARG A 403 2.46 -8.27 7.07
C ARG A 403 1.35 -8.43 8.11
N ASN A 404 1.57 -9.25 9.13
CA ASN A 404 0.63 -9.45 10.22
C ASN A 404 0.69 -8.33 11.29
N GLY A 405 1.39 -7.22 11.02
CA GLY A 405 1.48 -6.07 11.93
C GLY A 405 2.53 -6.22 13.03
N TYR A 406 3.14 -7.40 13.19
CA TYR A 406 4.23 -7.59 14.14
C TYR A 406 5.53 -7.00 13.59
N PHE A 407 6.28 -6.31 14.43
CA PHE A 407 7.62 -5.85 14.11
C PHE A 407 8.67 -6.56 14.97
N GLU A 408 9.86 -6.74 14.40
CA GLU A 408 11.05 -7.20 15.10
C GLU A 408 12.04 -6.03 15.13
N GLU A 409 12.51 -5.68 16.32
CA GLU A 409 13.45 -4.58 16.52
C GLU A 409 14.84 -5.13 16.80
N ILE A 410 15.81 -4.67 16.01
CA ILE A 410 17.23 -4.97 16.22
C ILE A 410 17.90 -3.67 16.62
N SER A 411 18.36 -3.59 17.87
CA SER A 411 19.14 -2.45 18.33
C SER A 411 20.54 -2.48 17.71
N PHE A 412 20.95 -1.34 17.18
CA PHE A 412 22.27 -1.13 16.61
C PHE A 412 22.85 0.14 17.23
N ASN A 413 23.94 0.00 17.98
CA ASN A 413 24.58 1.16 18.56
C ASN A 413 25.43 1.86 17.49
N TRP A 414 24.89 2.92 16.90
CA TRP A 414 25.60 3.77 15.93
C TRP A 414 26.54 4.77 16.59
N SER A 415 26.75 4.72 17.91
CA SER A 415 27.72 5.58 18.59
C SER A 415 29.11 5.29 18.05
N LEU A 416 29.50 6.03 17.01
CA LEU A 416 30.88 6.28 16.70
C LEU A 416 31.44 6.92 17.96
N ASP A 417 32.30 6.18 18.65
CA ASP A 417 32.92 6.57 19.92
C ASP A 417 33.32 8.06 19.87
N GLU A 418 32.81 8.87 20.80
CA GLU A 418 33.08 10.31 20.95
C GLU A 418 34.56 10.62 21.30
N HIS A 419 35.46 9.66 21.12
CA HIS A 419 36.89 9.74 21.42
C HIS A 419 37.76 10.32 20.30
N ILE A 420 37.17 11.06 19.37
CA ILE A 420 37.92 11.95 18.47
C ILE A 420 37.48 13.39 18.76
N ARG A 421 38.05 13.98 19.82
CA ARG A 421 38.22 15.42 19.98
C ARG A 421 39.70 15.75 20.08
#